data_AF-A0A9D4Y7H6-F1
#
_entry.id   AF-A0A9D4Y7H6-F1
#
_cell.length_a   1.000
_cell.length_b   1.000
_cell.length_c   1.000
_cell.angle_alpha   90.00
_cell.angle_beta   90.00
_cell.angle_gamma   90.00
#
_symmetry.space_group_name_H-M   'P 1'
#
loop_
_entity.id
_entity.type
_entity.pdbx_description
1 polymer ?
#
loop_
_entity_poly.entity_id
_entity_poly.type
_entity_poly.pdbx_seq_one_letter_code
_entity_poly.pdbx_strand_id
1 'polypeptide(L)'
;MGGVDKVFMKYFSVIKGERLLKVCHCYLSTTSGPLAGLLFISTEKVAFCSERSIKVFNKKGQMCRMRYKVSIPVKKIKSVRQSEDVEKPRQKYINNYS
;
A
#
# COMPACT_ATOMS: atom_id res chain seq x y z
N MET A 1 7.34 -15.51 -15.08
CA MET A 1 6.83 -14.15 -14.84
C MET A 1 5.32 -14.23 -14.68
N GLY A 2 4.85 -14.26 -13.43
CA GLY A 2 3.45 -14.56 -13.10
C GLY A 2 2.53 -13.35 -13.26
N GLY A 3 1.22 -13.56 -13.21
CA GLY A 3 0.22 -12.48 -13.31
C GLY A 3 0.36 -11.40 -12.22
N VAL A 4 0.87 -11.76 -11.05
CA VAL A 4 1.03 -10.86 -9.90
C VAL A 4 2.10 -9.79 -10.15
N ASP A 5 3.21 -10.16 -10.81
CA ASP A 5 4.26 -9.22 -11.21
C ASP A 5 3.71 -8.14 -12.16
N LYS A 6 2.82 -8.54 -13.07
CA LYS A 6 2.15 -7.62 -14.01
C LYS A 6 1.21 -6.65 -13.28
N VAL A 7 0.54 -7.09 -12.21
CA VAL A 7 -0.32 -6.22 -11.38
C VAL A 7 0.51 -5.18 -10.62
N PHE A 8 1.64 -5.59 -10.04
CA PHE A 8 2.57 -4.66 -9.39
C PHE A 8 3.10 -3.61 -10.37
N MET A 9 3.58 -4.03 -11.55
CA MET A 9 4.04 -3.14 -12.62
C MET A 9 2.93 -2.22 -13.16
N LYS A 10 1.67 -2.67 -13.17
CA LYS A 10 0.53 -1.84 -13.57
C LYS A 10 0.25 -0.72 -12.55
N TYR A 11 0.46 -0.98 -11.26
CA TYR A 11 0.13 -0.01 -10.22
C TYR A 11 1.30 0.90 -9.82
N PHE A 12 2.54 0.43 -9.94
CA PHE A 12 3.74 1.13 -9.52
C PHE A 12 4.82 1.07 -10.59
N SER A 13 5.56 2.17 -10.76
CA SER A 13 6.77 2.17 -11.58
C SER A 13 7.83 1.27 -10.92
N VAL A 14 8.38 0.34 -11.70
CA VAL A 14 9.39 -0.63 -11.27
C VAL A 14 10.74 -0.22 -11.88
N ILE A 15 11.79 -0.12 -11.06
CA ILE A 15 13.13 0.23 -11.55
C ILE A 15 13.88 -1.00 -12.04
N LYS A 16 14.96 -0.81 -12.82
CA LYS A 16 15.78 -1.93 -13.30
C LYS A 16 16.34 -2.72 -12.12
N GLY A 17 16.12 -4.03 -12.12
CA GLY A 17 16.59 -4.94 -11.06
C GLY A 17 15.66 -5.05 -9.85
N GLU A 18 14.62 -4.23 -9.76
CA GLU A 18 13.61 -4.36 -8.70
C GLU A 18 12.78 -5.63 -8.90
N ARG A 19 12.67 -6.44 -7.84
CA ARG A 19 11.93 -7.71 -7.85
C ARG A 19 10.83 -7.71 -6.79
N LEU A 20 9.63 -8.13 -7.18
CA LEU A 20 8.54 -8.36 -6.24
C LEU A 20 8.83 -9.62 -5.41
N LEU A 21 8.80 -9.49 -4.09
CA LEU A 21 9.06 -10.57 -3.14
C LEU A 21 7.77 -11.18 -2.60
N LYS A 22 6.79 -10.34 -2.29
CA LYS A 22 5.52 -10.78 -1.70
C LYS A 22 4.36 -9.87 -2.06
N VAL A 23 3.19 -10.48 -2.19
CA VAL A 23 1.90 -9.78 -2.19
C VAL A 23 1.01 -10.37 -1.12
N CYS A 24 0.35 -9.51 -0.34
CA CYS A 24 -0.64 -9.93 0.62
C CYS A 24 -1.82 -8.95 0.67
N HIS A 25 -2.98 -9.47 1.04
CA HIS A 25 -4.14 -8.64 1.36
C HIS A 25 -3.86 -7.94 2.69
N CYS A 26 -4.17 -6.65 2.77
CA CYS A 26 -4.07 -5.89 4.01
C CYS A 26 -5.10 -4.76 4.06
N TYR A 27 -5.20 -4.14 5.23
CA TYR A 27 -5.95 -2.92 5.43
C TYR A 27 -5.01 -1.79 5.78
N LEU A 28 -5.11 -0.67 5.06
CA LEU A 28 -4.44 0.57 5.42
C LEU A 28 -5.34 1.37 6.36
N SER A 29 -4.90 1.60 7.60
CA SER A 29 -5.62 2.45 8.53
C SER A 29 -5.57 3.91 8.06
N THR A 30 -6.73 4.57 8.02
CA THR A 30 -6.85 5.99 7.72
C THR A 30 -7.80 6.64 8.72
N THR A 31 -7.79 7.97 8.81
CA THR A 31 -8.71 8.72 9.69
C THR A 31 -10.19 8.53 9.34
N SER A 32 -10.49 8.18 8.09
CA SER A 32 -11.85 7.84 7.63
C SER A 32 -12.17 6.34 7.72
N GLY A 33 -11.29 5.56 8.35
CA GLY A 33 -11.41 4.11 8.52
C GLY A 33 -10.45 3.29 7.66
N PRO A 34 -10.45 1.95 7.83
CA PRO A 34 -9.51 1.06 7.13
C PRO A 34 -9.87 0.91 5.65
N LEU A 35 -8.86 0.99 4.79
CA LEU A 35 -8.98 0.74 3.35
C LEU A 35 -8.44 -0.65 3.00
N ALA A 36 -9.31 -1.53 2.49
CA ALA A 36 -8.90 -2.83 1.95
C ALA A 36 -8.02 -2.65 0.70
N GLY A 37 -6.93 -3.41 0.62
CA GLY A 37 -5.98 -3.30 -0.47
C GLY A 37 -4.97 -4.45 -0.53
N LEU A 38 -4.05 -4.30 -1.46
CA LEU A 38 -2.90 -5.19 -1.61
C LEU A 38 -1.64 -4.47 -1.15
N LEU A 39 -0.87 -5.13 -0.30
CA LEU A 39 0.50 -4.78 0.04
C LEU A 39 1.45 -5.54 -0.88
N PHE A 40 2.33 -4.81 -1.52
CA PHE A 40 3.42 -5.30 -2.35
C PHE A 40 4.73 -5.02 -1.63
N ILE A 41 5.54 -6.05 -1.44
CA ILE A 41 6.89 -5.95 -0.90
C ILE A 41 7.83 -6.30 -2.02
N SER A 42 8.62 -5.33 -2.49
CA SER A 42 9.70 -5.55 -3.45
C SER A 42 11.05 -5.40 -2.76
N THR A 43 12.12 -5.71 -3.48
CA THR A 43 13.49 -5.45 -3.02
C THR A 43 13.76 -3.96 -2.76
N GLU A 44 13.00 -3.06 -3.38
CA GLU A 44 13.26 -1.61 -3.36
C GLU A 44 12.23 -0.80 -2.57
N LYS A 45 11.00 -1.29 -2.45
CA LYS A 45 9.93 -0.53 -1.79
C LYS A 45 8.84 -1.42 -1.19
N VAL A 46 8.17 -0.88 -0.18
CA VAL A 46 6.89 -1.38 0.32
C VAL A 46 5.80 -0.48 -0.23
N ALA A 47 4.80 -1.07 -0.90
CA ALA A 47 3.76 -0.32 -1.58
C ALA A 47 2.36 -0.87 -1.28
N PHE A 48 1.39 0.02 -1.13
CA PHE A 48 -0.02 -0.32 -0.89
C PHE A 48 -0.90 0.24 -2.00
N CYS A 49 -1.88 -0.53 -2.47
CA CYS A 49 -2.89 -0.08 -3.42
C CYS A 49 -4.28 -0.53 -2.96
N SER A 50 -5.23 0.40 -2.83
CA SER A 50 -6.62 0.07 -2.47
C SER A 50 -7.30 -0.78 -3.54
N GLU A 51 -8.14 -1.72 -3.12
CA GLU A 51 -8.95 -2.56 -4.02
C GLU A 51 -10.01 -1.71 -4.76
N ARG A 52 -10.63 -0.79 -4.03
CA ARG A 52 -11.67 0.12 -4.55
C ARG A 52 -11.10 1.51 -4.82
N SER A 53 -11.62 2.17 -5.85
CA SER A 53 -11.37 3.60 -6.08
C SER A 53 -12.18 4.45 -5.13
N ILE A 54 -11.57 5.49 -4.58
CA ILE A 54 -12.22 6.53 -3.80
C ILE A 54 -12.58 7.73 -4.68
N LYS A 55 -13.64 8.45 -4.31
CA LYS A 55 -13.99 9.73 -4.96
C LYS A 55 -13.10 10.82 -4.40
N VAL A 56 -12.43 11.55 -5.29
CA VAL A 56 -11.58 12.69 -4.95
C VAL A 56 -12.06 13.88 -5.76
N PHE A 57 -12.13 15.05 -5.13
CA PHE A 57 -12.45 16.29 -5.81
C PHE A 57 -11.15 17.04 -6.09
N ASN A 58 -10.98 17.52 -7.32
CA ASN A 58 -9.86 18.38 -7.66
C ASN A 58 -10.12 19.82 -7.16
N LYS A 59 -9.11 20.69 -7.27
CA LYS A 59 -9.22 22.11 -6.87
C LYS A 59 -10.31 22.88 -7.62
N LYS A 60 -10.80 22.36 -8.74
CA LYS A 60 -11.89 22.93 -9.56
C LYS A 60 -13.25 22.32 -9.22
N GLY A 61 -13.36 21.50 -8.18
CA GLY A 61 -14.61 20.83 -7.78
C GLY A 61 -15.04 19.65 -8.66
N GLN A 62 -14.23 19.25 -9.64
CA GLN A 62 -14.55 18.09 -10.49
C GLN A 62 -14.22 16.80 -9.73
N MET A 63 -15.16 15.85 -9.79
CA MET A 63 -15.02 14.55 -9.16
C MET A 63 -14.25 13.58 -10.07
N CYS A 64 -13.25 12.92 -9.50
CA CYS A 64 -12.52 11.83 -10.13
C CYS A 64 -12.49 10.62 -9.21
N ARG A 65 -12.40 9.42 -9.79
CA ARG A 65 -12.21 8.18 -9.05
C ARG A 65 -10.76 7.72 -9.15
N MET A 66 -10.09 7.63 -8.01
CA MET A 66 -8.68 7.25 -7.94
C MET A 66 -8.48 6.14 -6.91
N ARG A 67 -7.53 5.23 -7.14
CA ARG A 67 -7.11 4.27 -6.10
C ARG A 67 -6.17 4.97 -5.14
N TYR A 68 -6.33 4.70 -3.84
CA TYR A 68 -5.40 5.17 -2.83
C TYR A 68 -4.11 4.35 -2.94
N LYS A 69 -2.98 5.02 -3.15
CA LYS A 69 -1.68 4.38 -3.35
C LYS A 69 -0.65 4.97 -2.40
N VAL A 70 0.16 4.11 -1.79
CA VAL A 70 1.33 4.47 -0.98
C VAL A 70 2.53 3.71 -1.51
N SER A 71 3.70 4.35 -1.57
CA SER A 71 4.95 3.71 -1.98
C SER A 71 6.10 4.28 -1.14
N ILE A 72 6.68 3.44 -0.30
CA ILE A 72 7.76 3.81 0.64
C ILE A 72 9.02 3.05 0.22
N PRO A 73 10.06 3.74 -0.28
CA PRO A 73 11.35 3.10 -0.57
C PRO A 73 11.93 2.47 0.70
N VAL A 74 12.47 1.26 0.60
CA VAL A 74 13.03 0.52 1.75
C VAL A 74 14.12 1.35 2.44
N LYS A 75 14.96 2.04 1.67
CA LYS A 75 16.01 2.95 2.19
C LYS A 75 15.49 4.12 3.04
N LYS A 76 14.18 4.42 3.00
CA LYS A 76 13.53 5.47 3.80
C LYS A 76 12.78 4.91 5.01
N ILE A 77 12.76 3.59 5.20
CA ILE A 77 12.12 2.95 6.35
C ILE A 77 13.14 2.90 7.48
N LYS A 78 12.96 3.71 8.53
CA LYS A 78 13.84 3.70 9.71
C LYS A 78 13.55 2.52 10.62
N SER A 79 12.26 2.22 10.83
CA SER A 79 11.83 1.12 11.67
C SER A 79 10.44 0.64 11.26
N VAL A 80 10.18 -0.63 11.51
CA VAL A 80 8.90 -1.29 11.30
C VAL A 80 8.42 -1.81 12.63
N ARG A 81 7.25 -1.38 13.10
CA ARG A 81 6.64 -1.89 14.32
C ARG A 81 5.43 -2.74 13.96
N GLN A 82 5.46 -4.01 14.38
CA GLN A 82 4.26 -4.81 14.46
C GLN A 82 3.49 -4.37 15.69
N SER A 83 2.26 -3.94 15.51
CA SER A 83 1.34 -3.68 16.62
C SER A 83 0.09 -4.53 16.44
N GLU A 84 -0.38 -5.08 17.55
CA GLU A 84 -1.69 -5.73 17.62
C GLU A 84 -2.66 -4.72 18.22
N ASP A 85 -3.87 -4.67 17.68
CA ASP A 85 -4.94 -3.91 18.29
C ASP A 85 -5.28 -4.54 19.64
N VAL A 86 -5.15 -3.80 20.75
CA VAL A 86 -5.47 -4.32 22.09
C VAL A 86 -6.96 -4.65 22.20
N GLU A 87 -7.83 -3.95 21.46
CA GLU A 87 -9.26 -4.22 21.41
C GLU A 87 -9.64 -5.28 20.36
N LYS A 88 -8.80 -5.47 19.33
CA LYS A 88 -9.00 -6.44 18.24
C LYS A 88 -7.76 -7.29 18.00
N PRO A 89 -7.45 -8.26 18.89
CA PRO A 89 -6.19 -9.02 18.87
C PRO A 89 -5.93 -9.83 17.60
N ARG A 90 -6.94 -10.03 16.74
CA ARG A 90 -6.79 -10.68 15.42
C ARG A 90 -6.25 -9.73 14.32
N GLN A 91 -6.19 -8.42 14.57
CA GLN A 91 -5.73 -7.43 13.61
C GLN A 91 -4.27 -7.07 13.86
N LYS A 92 -3.42 -7.32 12.85
CA LYS A 92 -1.99 -6.97 12.87
C LYS A 92 -1.75 -5.75 12.00
N TYR A 93 -1.16 -4.72 12.57
CA TYR A 93 -0.80 -3.49 11.88
C TYR A 93 0.72 -3.36 11.72
N ILE A 94 1.13 -2.71 10.63
CA ILE A 94 2.52 -2.34 10.39
C ILE A 94 2.58 -0.81 10.32
N ASN A 95 3.31 -0.21 11.26
CA ASN A 95 3.51 1.23 11.30
C ASN A 95 4.94 1.59 10.86
N ASN A 96 5.06 2.57 9.97
CA ASN A 96 6.34 3.08 9.48
C ASN A 96 6.57 4.51 9.99
N TYR A 97 7.72 4.75 10.60
CA TYR A 97 8.17 6.09 11.00
C TYR A 97 9.32 6.53 10.07
N SER A 98 9.23 7.75 9.54
CA SER A 98 10.20 8.34 8.60
C SER A 98 11.30 9.12 9.29
#